data_AF-A0A351JM92-F1
#
_entry.id   AF-A0A351JM92-F1
#
_cell.length_a   1.000
_cell.length_b   1.000
_cell.length_c   1.000
_cell.angle_alpha   90.00
_cell.angle_beta   90.00
_cell.angle_gamma   90.00
#
_symmetry.space_group_name_H-M   'P 1'
#
loop_
_entity.id
_entity.type
_entity.pdbx_description
1 polymer ?
#
loop_
_entity_poly.entity_id
_entity_poly.type
_entity_poly.pdbx_seq_one_letter_code
_entity_poly.pdbx_strand_id
1 'polypeptide(L)'
;MPTLEEVGKSLGLSYRQTFRRFAAVRHLIPESVRKGDNGLLVLDGGAVEVLRRVEDSRKEGRTLREAVKLVARELDANGGNGSGNPWNGDTPEALRAKVAALDRENALLRDELARVWGLVDRLPALPAPRRWWRWWG
;
A
#
# COMPACT_ATOMS: atom_id res chain seq x y z
N MET A 1 6.20 15.52 -1.61
CA MET A 1 6.89 14.26 -1.93
C MET A 1 7.36 13.67 -0.61
N PRO A 2 7.06 12.39 -0.33
CA PRO A 2 7.33 11.81 0.98
C PRO A 2 8.82 11.58 1.21
N THR A 3 9.24 11.64 2.47
CA THR A 3 10.61 11.28 2.86
C THR A 3 10.79 9.76 2.90
N LEU A 4 12.04 9.29 2.80
CA LEU A 4 12.36 7.86 2.95
C LEU A 4 11.85 7.27 4.27
N GLU A 5 11.82 8.07 5.34
CA GLU A 5 11.27 7.66 6.63
C GLU A 5 9.75 7.49 6.58
N GLU A 6 9.03 8.45 5.99
CA GLU A 6 7.57 8.39 5.82
C GLU A 6 7.15 7.19 4.98
N VAL A 7 7.84 6.94 3.86
CA VAL A 7 7.61 5.76 3.01
C VAL A 7 7.89 4.46 3.78
N GLY A 8 8.94 4.45 4.60
CA GLY A 8 9.23 3.32 5.49
C GLY A 8 8.07 3.02 6.44
N LYS A 9 7.58 4.06 7.12
CA LYS A 9 6.46 3.95 8.06
C LYS A 9 5.19 3.42 7.37
N SER A 10 4.85 3.93 6.18
CA SER A 10 3.68 3.45 5.43
C SER A 10 3.79 1.99 4.99
N LEU A 11 5.01 1.49 4.78
CA LEU A 11 5.27 0.09 4.43
C LEU A 11 5.44 -0.83 5.66
N GLY A 12 5.34 -0.28 6.88
CA GLY A 12 5.55 -1.02 8.12
C GLY A 12 7.02 -1.37 8.40
N LEU A 13 7.96 -0.55 7.91
CA LEU A 13 9.39 -0.77 8.00
C LEU A 13 10.07 0.26 8.90
N SER A 14 11.14 -0.17 9.60
CA SER A 14 12.04 0.78 10.27
C SER A 14 12.88 1.56 9.25
N TYR A 15 13.35 2.76 9.62
CA TYR A 15 14.19 3.58 8.75
C TYR A 15 15.39 2.81 8.17
N ARG A 16 16.11 2.05 9.02
CA ARG A 16 17.27 1.24 8.59
C ARG A 16 16.87 0.14 7.61
N GLN A 17 15.70 -0.46 7.82
CA GLN A 17 15.14 -1.47 6.93
C GLN A 17 14.78 -0.87 5.56
N THR A 18 14.15 0.30 5.55
CA THR A 18 13.80 1.04 4.33
C THR A 18 15.04 1.48 3.58
N PHE A 19 16.04 2.02 4.28
CA PHE A 19 17.31 2.43 3.68
C PHE A 19 18.03 1.27 3.00
N ARG A 20 18.07 0.08 3.62
CA ARG A 20 18.67 -1.12 3.01
C ARG A 20 17.98 -1.52 1.71
N ARG A 21 16.65 -1.42 1.67
CA ARG A 21 15.84 -1.74 0.47
C ARG A 21 16.07 -0.71 -0.61
N PHE A 22 16.02 0.56 -0.23
CA PHE A 22 16.33 1.68 -1.10
C PHE A 22 17.72 1.54 -1.73
N ALA A 23 18.76 1.25 -0.94
CA ALA A 23 20.11 1.02 -1.46
C ALA A 23 20.15 -0.14 -2.47
N ALA A 24 19.37 -1.19 -2.25
CA ALA A 24 19.29 -2.34 -3.15
C ALA A 24 18.59 -2.00 -4.48
N VAL A 25 17.62 -1.08 -4.50
CA VAL A 25 16.90 -0.68 -5.73
C VAL A 25 17.42 0.59 -6.38
N ARG A 26 18.34 1.34 -5.73
CA ARG A 26 18.78 2.67 -6.18
C ARG A 26 19.24 2.71 -7.64
N HIS A 27 19.86 1.64 -8.12
CA HIS A 27 20.32 1.53 -9.51
C HIS A 27 19.18 1.42 -10.53
N LEU A 28 17.99 1.03 -10.10
CA LEU A 28 16.77 0.96 -10.93
C LEU A 28 16.06 2.32 -11.03
N ILE A 29 16.38 3.27 -10.15
CA ILE A 29 15.69 4.56 -9.99
C ILE A 29 16.67 5.72 -9.76
N PRO A 30 17.62 5.97 -10.68
CA PRO A 30 18.72 6.91 -10.44
C PRO A 30 18.27 8.37 -10.30
N GLU A 31 17.19 8.79 -10.98
CA GLU A 31 16.71 10.18 -10.99
C GLU A 31 15.60 10.47 -9.96
N SER A 32 15.11 9.43 -9.29
CA SER A 32 13.89 9.48 -8.49
C SER A 32 14.09 9.92 -7.03
N VAL A 33 15.27 10.45 -6.72
CA VAL A 33 15.71 10.73 -5.35
C VAL A 33 16.30 12.12 -5.30
N ARG A 34 15.72 12.98 -4.48
CA ARG A 34 16.22 14.33 -4.23
C ARG A 34 16.55 14.54 -2.78
N LYS A 35 17.49 15.45 -2.52
CA LYS A 35 17.77 15.92 -1.16
C LYS A 35 16.74 17.01 -0.83
N GLY A 36 15.91 16.77 0.16
CA GLY A 36 14.95 17.73 0.69
C GLY A 36 15.51 18.57 1.83
N ASP A 37 14.62 19.25 2.52
CA ASP A 37 14.93 20.09 3.67
C ASP A 37 15.65 19.29 4.77
N ASN A 38 16.60 19.94 5.45
CA ASN A 38 17.44 19.32 6.49
C ASN A 38 18.25 18.09 6.02
N GLY A 39 18.42 17.92 4.70
CA GLY A 39 19.21 16.83 4.12
C GLY A 39 18.50 15.48 4.05
N LEU A 40 17.19 15.44 4.28
CA LEU A 40 16.40 14.22 4.19
C LEU A 40 16.28 13.75 2.74
N LEU A 41 16.26 12.44 2.52
CA LEU A 41 16.02 11.85 1.20
C LEU A 41 14.52 11.90 0.90
N VAL A 42 14.17 12.61 -0.16
CA VAL A 42 12.81 12.76 -0.67
C VAL A 42 12.67 11.90 -1.92
N LEU A 43 11.62 11.08 -1.93
CA LEU A 43 11.36 10.11 -2.99
C LEU A 43 10.26 10.65 -3.90
N ASP A 44 10.44 10.51 -5.21
CA ASP A 44 9.35 10.70 -6.16
C ASP A 44 8.36 9.51 -6.15
N GLY A 45 7.27 9.62 -6.90
CA GLY A 45 6.27 8.55 -6.99
C GLY A 45 6.84 7.25 -7.57
N GLY A 46 7.82 7.32 -8.47
CA GLY A 46 8.45 6.14 -9.06
C GLY A 46 9.31 5.37 -8.06
N ALA A 47 10.10 6.07 -7.27
CA ALA A 47 10.88 5.46 -6.20
C ALA A 47 10.00 4.82 -5.11
N VAL A 48 8.89 5.49 -4.76
CA VAL A 48 7.90 4.95 -3.81
C VAL A 48 7.32 3.64 -4.33
N GLU A 49 6.90 3.61 -5.60
CA GLU A 49 6.21 2.45 -6.16
C GLU A 49 7.17 1.26 -6.38
N VAL A 50 8.43 1.52 -6.77
CA VAL A 50 9.47 0.49 -6.82
C VAL A 50 9.73 -0.12 -5.44
N LEU A 51 9.81 0.70 -4.39
CA LEU A 51 9.99 0.22 -3.02
C LEU A 51 8.78 -0.60 -2.54
N ARG A 52 7.57 -0.14 -2.85
CA ARG A 52 6.34 -0.86 -2.53
C ARG A 52 6.31 -2.22 -3.21
N ARG A 53 6.61 -2.29 -4.52
CA ARG A 53 6.60 -3.53 -5.29
C ARG A 53 7.62 -4.54 -4.80
N VAL A 54 8.80 -4.08 -4.39
CA VAL A 54 9.79 -4.92 -3.73
C VAL A 54 9.24 -5.49 -2.43
N GLU A 55 8.60 -4.68 -1.58
CA GLU A 55 8.05 -5.17 -0.32
C GLU A 55 6.87 -6.13 -0.49
N ASP A 56 6.00 -5.89 -1.45
CA ASP A 56 4.90 -6.82 -1.75
C ASP A 56 5.45 -8.17 -2.22
N SER A 57 6.47 -8.16 -3.09
CA SER A 57 7.18 -9.37 -3.50
C SER A 57 7.83 -10.11 -2.32
N ARG A 58 8.30 -9.39 -1.30
CA ARG A 58 8.88 -9.98 -0.09
C ARG A 58 7.82 -10.56 0.85
N LYS A 59 6.64 -9.95 0.95
CA LYS A 59 5.50 -10.49 1.69
C LYS A 59 5.01 -11.80 1.08
N GLU A 60 5.17 -11.96 -0.24
CA GLU A 60 4.94 -13.23 -0.95
C GLU A 60 6.05 -14.29 -0.72
N GLY A 61 7.01 -14.03 0.17
CA GLY A 61 8.03 -15.00 0.58
C GLY A 61 9.34 -14.93 -0.21
N ARG A 62 9.48 -14.00 -1.16
CA ARG A 62 10.74 -13.85 -1.93
C ARG A 62 11.83 -13.19 -1.09
N THR A 63 13.07 -13.58 -1.37
CA THR A 63 14.24 -12.88 -0.84
C THR A 63 14.32 -11.46 -1.43
N LEU A 64 15.03 -10.56 -0.75
CA LEU A 64 15.23 -9.19 -1.26
C LEU A 64 15.88 -9.20 -2.67
N ARG A 65 16.81 -10.11 -2.93
CA ARG A 65 17.47 -10.23 -4.23
C ARG A 65 16.49 -10.66 -5.33
N GLU A 66 15.64 -11.65 -5.05
CA GLU A 66 14.62 -12.11 -6.00
C GLU A 66 13.58 -11.03 -6.27
N ALA A 67 13.12 -10.34 -5.23
CA ALA A 67 12.20 -9.22 -5.35
C ALA A 67 12.77 -8.11 -6.24
N VAL A 68 14.01 -7.68 -5.99
CA VAL A 68 14.69 -6.66 -6.82
C VAL A 68 14.83 -7.12 -8.27
N LYS A 69 15.21 -8.39 -8.50
CA LYS A 69 15.34 -8.95 -9.85
C LYS A 69 14.01 -9.02 -10.59
N LEU A 70 12.91 -9.33 -9.88
CA LEU A 70 11.57 -9.34 -10.44
C LEU A 70 11.16 -7.93 -10.86
N VAL A 71 11.31 -6.95 -9.98
CA VAL A 71 10.97 -5.56 -10.29
C VAL A 71 11.81 -5.00 -11.44
N ALA A 72 13.11 -5.32 -11.49
CA ALA A 72 13.97 -4.94 -12.62
C ALA A 72 13.43 -5.50 -13.95
N ARG A 73 13.03 -6.78 -13.97
CA ARG A 73 12.41 -7.39 -15.17
C ARG A 73 11.09 -6.75 -15.55
N GLU A 74 10.25 -6.39 -14.57
CA GLU A 74 8.98 -5.70 -14.83
C GLU A 74 9.21 -4.29 -15.42
N LEU A 75 10.28 -3.60 -14.99
CA LEU A 75 10.68 -2.31 -15.55
C LEU A 75 11.21 -2.46 -16.99
N ASP A 76 12.09 -3.44 -17.24
CA ASP A 76 12.70 -3.68 -18.55
C ASP A 76 11.67 -4.18 -19.59
N ALA A 77 10.76 -5.07 -19.19
CA ALA A 77 9.73 -5.63 -20.08
C ALA A 77 8.75 -4.56 -20.59
N ASN A 78 8.52 -3.50 -19.82
CA ASN A 78 7.66 -2.38 -20.19
C ASN A 78 8.44 -1.21 -20.84
N GLY A 79 9.77 -1.23 -20.84
CA GLY A 79 10.63 -0.17 -21.37
C GLY A 79 10.79 -0.12 -22.90
N GLY A 80 10.17 -1.06 -23.65
CA GLY A 80 10.25 -1.14 -25.10
C GLY A 80 9.55 -0.01 -25.87
N ASN A 81 8.63 0.73 -25.23
CA ASN A 81 7.95 1.88 -25.82
C ASN A 81 8.01 3.09 -24.87
N GLY A 82 8.94 4.01 -25.14
CA GLY A 82 8.86 5.44 -24.80
C GLY A 82 8.65 5.83 -23.33
N SER A 83 9.76 6.17 -22.65
CA SER A 83 9.87 7.14 -21.53
C SER A 83 8.71 7.27 -20.52
N GLY A 84 8.08 6.17 -20.13
CA GLY A 84 7.13 6.13 -19.03
C GLY A 84 7.65 5.17 -17.98
N ASN A 85 7.85 5.64 -16.74
CA ASN A 85 7.98 4.72 -15.63
C ASN A 85 6.68 3.87 -15.62
N PRO A 86 6.73 2.53 -15.76
CA PRO A 86 5.54 1.69 -15.94
C PRO A 86 4.55 1.77 -14.76
N TRP A 87 5.06 2.26 -13.64
CA TRP A 87 4.37 2.38 -12.36
C TRP A 87 3.88 3.82 -12.07
N ASN A 88 4.25 4.78 -12.93
CA ASN A 88 3.85 6.19 -12.85
C ASN A 88 3.07 6.58 -14.13
N GLY A 89 2.17 5.70 -14.55
CA GLY A 89 1.43 5.81 -15.80
C GLY A 89 0.03 6.41 -15.69
N ASP A 90 -0.42 6.88 -14.53
CA ASP A 90 -1.74 7.50 -14.44
C ASP A 90 -1.60 8.98 -14.84
N THR A 91 -2.09 9.32 -16.04
CA THR A 91 -2.31 10.73 -16.42
C THR A 91 -3.16 11.41 -15.33
N PRO A 92 -3.05 12.73 -15.13
CA PRO A 92 -3.88 13.44 -14.14
C PRO A 92 -5.39 13.18 -14.32
N GLU A 93 -5.83 12.86 -15.53
CA GLU A 93 -7.19 12.44 -15.83
C GLU A 93 -7.51 11.01 -15.37
N ALA A 94 -6.60 10.06 -15.57
CA ALA A 94 -6.72 8.69 -15.05
C ALA A 94 -6.75 8.68 -13.51
N LEU A 95 -5.91 9.50 -12.87
CA LEU A 95 -5.95 9.69 -11.41
C LEU A 95 -7.29 10.25 -10.94
N ARG A 96 -7.83 11.28 -11.63
CA ARG A 96 -9.14 11.85 -11.29
C ARG A 96 -10.26 10.83 -11.46
N ALA A 97 -10.24 10.04 -12.53
CA ALA A 97 -11.22 8.98 -12.75
C ALA A 97 -11.16 7.90 -11.66
N LYS A 98 -9.95 7.53 -11.24
CA LYS A 98 -9.71 6.56 -10.17
C LYS A 98 -10.17 7.08 -8.81
N VAL A 99 -9.87 8.34 -8.49
CA VAL A 99 -10.36 9.00 -7.26
C VAL A 99 -11.89 9.02 -7.26
N ALA A 100 -12.52 9.43 -8.37
CA ALA A 100 -13.97 9.45 -8.48
C ALA A 100 -14.60 8.05 -8.35
N ALA A 101 -13.94 7.00 -8.84
CA ALA A 101 -14.39 5.62 -8.66
C ALA A 101 -14.29 5.16 -7.20
N LEU A 102 -13.15 5.45 -6.54
CA LEU A 102 -12.93 5.13 -5.13
C LEU A 102 -13.88 5.90 -4.20
N ASP A 103 -14.23 7.14 -4.53
CA ASP A 103 -15.19 7.93 -3.76
C ASP A 103 -16.59 7.33 -3.82
N ARG A 104 -17.00 6.81 -4.99
CA ARG A 104 -18.27 6.09 -5.13
C ARG A 104 -18.27 4.80 -4.32
N GLU A 105 -17.19 4.02 -4.39
CA GLU A 105 -17.07 2.79 -3.62
C GLU A 105 -17.12 3.06 -2.10
N ASN A 106 -16.41 4.09 -1.63
CA ASN A 106 -16.46 4.52 -0.23
C ASN A 106 -17.87 4.94 0.21
N ALA A 107 -18.61 5.64 -0.65
CA ALA A 107 -19.99 6.01 -0.36
C ALA A 107 -20.87 4.77 -0.19
N LEU A 108 -20.80 3.82 -1.13
CA LEU A 108 -21.55 2.57 -1.07
C LEU A 108 -21.21 1.74 0.17
N LEU A 109 -19.92 1.62 0.52
CA LEU A 109 -19.47 0.89 1.70
C LEU A 109 -19.97 1.56 3.00
N ARG A 110 -19.99 2.89 3.07
CA ARG A 110 -20.53 3.62 4.22
C ARG A 110 -22.03 3.43 4.37
N ASP A 111 -22.77 3.46 3.28
CA ASP A 111 -24.22 3.22 3.28
C ASP A 111 -24.54 1.79 3.73
N GLU A 112 -23.77 0.81 3.24
CA GLU A 112 -23.94 -0.58 3.63
C GLU A 112 -23.59 -0.82 5.10
N LEU A 113 -22.53 -0.19 5.60
CA LEU A 113 -22.21 -0.21 7.03
C LEU A 113 -23.33 0.40 7.86
N ALA A 114 -23.88 1.55 7.45
CA ALA A 114 -25.00 2.18 8.15
C ALA A 114 -26.23 1.27 8.17
N ARG A 115 -26.53 0.57 7.07
CA ARG A 115 -27.61 -0.42 6.97
C ARG A 115 -27.39 -1.58 7.94
N VAL A 116 -26.19 -2.16 7.94
CA VAL A 116 -25.85 -3.30 8.81
C VAL A 116 -25.89 -2.92 10.27
N TRP A 117 -25.32 -1.77 10.65
CA TRP A 117 -25.39 -1.27 12.02
C TRP A 117 -26.83 -0.98 12.46
N GLY A 118 -27.65 -0.41 11.57
CA GLY A 118 -29.08 -0.23 11.84
C GLY A 118 -29.85 -1.54 12.05
N LEU A 119 -29.39 -2.67 11.48
CA LEU A 119 -29.96 -3.99 11.77
C LEU A 119 -29.49 -4.50 13.13
N VAL A 120 -28.21 -4.33 13.47
CA VAL A 120 -27.66 -4.69 14.78
C VAL A 120 -28.38 -3.97 15.90
N ASP A 121 -28.64 -2.67 15.76
CA ASP A 121 -29.35 -1.87 16.77
C ASP A 121 -30.80 -2.32 16.99
N ARG A 122 -31.41 -2.94 15.98
CA ARG A 122 -32.78 -3.48 16.05
C ARG A 122 -32.83 -4.91 16.59
N LEU A 123 -31.69 -5.58 16.76
CA LEU A 123 -31.68 -6.91 17.35
C LEU A 123 -32.08 -6.80 18.83
N PRO A 124 -33.14 -7.51 19.27
CA PRO A 124 -33.46 -7.56 20.67
C PRO A 124 -32.30 -8.20 21.43
N ALA A 125 -31.97 -7.64 22.60
CA ALA A 125 -30.97 -8.23 23.49
C ALA A 125 -31.31 -9.71 23.72
N LEU A 126 -30.33 -10.59 23.53
CA LEU A 126 -30.52 -12.01 23.77
C LEU A 126 -31.03 -12.21 25.21
N PRO A 127 -32.08 -13.02 25.42
CA PRO A 127 -32.59 -13.28 26.75
C PRO A 127 -31.45 -13.84 27.61
N ALA A 128 -31.35 -13.35 28.85
CA ALA A 128 -30.33 -13.79 29.79
C ALA A 128 -30.28 -15.33 29.83
N PRO A 129 -29.09 -15.95 29.81
CA PRO A 129 -28.96 -17.39 29.71
C PRO A 129 -29.77 -18.07 30.82
N ARG A 130 -30.77 -18.88 30.43
CA ARG A 130 -31.61 -19.63 31.37
C ARG A 130 -30.71 -20.60 32.15
N ARG A 131 -30.92 -20.69 33.46
CA ARG A 131 -30.11 -21.45 34.43
C ARG A 131 -30.23 -22.99 34.30
N TRP A 132 -30.29 -23.53 33.08
CA TRP A 132 -30.41 -24.98 32.86
C TRP A 132 -29.10 -25.75 33.10
N TRP A 133 -27.95 -25.06 33.10
CA TRP A 133 -26.62 -25.60 33.40
C TRP A 133 -26.40 -25.92 34.90
N ARG A 134 -27.36 -25.63 35.79
CA ARG A 134 -27.26 -25.94 37.23
C ARG A 134 -27.70 -27.37 37.60
N TRP A 135 -28.14 -28.18 36.64
CA TRP A 135 -28.67 -29.54 36.87
C TRP A 135 -27.70 -30.67 36.45
N TRP A 136 -26.48 -30.33 36.03
CA TRP A 136 -25.40 -31.29 35.75
C TRP A 136 -24.32 -31.22 36.84
N GLY A 137 -24.75 -31.39 38.09
CA GLY A 137 -23.89 -31.54 39.27
C GLY A 137 -24.22 -32.83 39.99
#